data_AF-A0A2V9ATI2-F1
#
_entry.id   AF-A0A2V9ATI2-F1
#
_cell.length_a   1.000
_cell.length_b   1.000
_cell.length_c   1.000
_cell.angle_alpha   90.00
_cell.angle_beta   90.00
_cell.angle_gamma   90.00
#
_symmetry.space_group_name_H-M   'P 1'
#
loop_
_entity.id
_entity.type
_entity.pdbx_description
1 polymer ?
#
loop_
_entity_poly.entity_id
_entity_poly.type
_entity_poly.pdbx_seq_one_letter_code
_entity_poly.pdbx_strand_id
1 'polypeptide(L)'
;MTVTAKAIIAAFYGSDALKHSYWRGCSSGGKQGLKEAQSFPKDYDGIIAGAPANFWTHLIVSGIWIGQVTRENPAGTFPKKNFRCSTKPSSRPATR
;
A
#
# COMPACT_ATOMS: atom_id res chain seq x y z
N MET A 1 -12.59 0.93 13.29
CA MET A 1 -13.45 2.15 13.18
C MET A 1 -14.64 1.94 12.27
N THR A 2 -14.60 0.98 11.34
CA THR A 2 -15.68 0.67 10.38
C THR A 2 -17.04 0.47 11.03
N VAL A 3 -17.14 -0.42 12.03
CA VAL A 3 -18.42 -0.74 12.71
C VAL A 3 -19.04 0.50 13.36
N THR A 4 -18.25 1.28 14.09
CA THR A 4 -18.72 2.51 14.75
C THR A 4 -19.17 3.56 13.73
N ALA A 5 -18.42 3.74 12.63
CA ALA A 5 -18.82 4.66 11.57
C ALA A 5 -20.15 4.25 10.93
N LYS A 6 -20.36 2.96 10.65
CA LYS A 6 -21.63 2.45 10.12
C LYS A 6 -22.80 2.70 11.09
N ALA A 7 -22.59 2.53 12.39
CA ALA A 7 -23.60 2.83 13.41
C ALA A 7 -23.96 4.33 13.46
N ILE A 8 -22.97 5.22 13.37
CA ILE A 8 -23.21 6.68 13.33
C ILE A 8 -23.99 7.06 12.06
N ILE A 9 -23.61 6.51 10.90
CA ILE A 9 -24.32 6.74 9.64
C ILE A 9 -25.78 6.30 9.75
N ALA A 10 -26.04 5.11 10.31
CA ALA A 10 -27.41 4.63 10.52
C ALA A 10 -28.22 5.50 11.48
N ALA A 11 -27.61 5.98 12.57
CA ALA A 11 -28.28 6.84 13.54
C ALA A 11 -28.63 8.23 12.97
N PHE A 12 -27.77 8.78 12.11
CA PHE A 12 -27.94 10.12 11.56
C PHE A 12 -28.80 10.15 10.28
N TYR A 13 -28.61 9.16 9.39
CA TYR A 13 -29.27 9.13 8.08
C TYR A 13 -30.38 8.08 7.97
N GLY A 14 -30.55 7.21 8.97
CA GLY A 14 -31.50 6.09 8.96
C GLY A 14 -30.83 4.76 8.60
N SER A 15 -31.39 3.65 9.11
CA SER A 15 -30.78 2.31 9.05
C SER A 15 -30.49 1.80 7.64
N ASP A 16 -31.30 2.19 6.66
CA ASP A 16 -31.16 1.74 5.27
C ASP A 16 -30.36 2.71 4.38
N ALA A 17 -29.82 3.81 4.94
CA ALA A 17 -29.17 4.85 4.16
C ALA A 17 -27.84 4.39 3.52
N LEU A 18 -27.06 3.57 4.24
CA LEU A 18 -25.80 3.05 3.74
C LEU A 18 -26.05 1.83 2.83
N LYS A 19 -25.95 2.03 1.51
CA LYS A 19 -26.12 0.94 0.53
C LYS A 19 -24.85 0.16 0.24
N HIS A 20 -23.72 0.86 0.19
CA HIS A 20 -22.41 0.28 -0.08
C HIS A 20 -21.33 0.96 0.76
N SER A 21 -20.26 0.23 1.03
CA SER A 21 -19.12 0.64 1.81
C SER A 21 -17.83 0.28 1.07
N TYR A 22 -16.91 1.24 0.96
CA TYR A 22 -15.67 1.08 0.20
C TYR A 22 -14.45 1.44 1.04
N TRP A 23 -13.36 0.70 0.83
CA TRP A 23 -12.03 1.05 1.34
C TRP A 23 -11.13 1.52 0.20
N ARG A 24 -10.40 2.62 0.42
CA ARG A 24 -9.35 3.07 -0.50
C ARG A 24 -8.12 3.47 0.31
N GLY A 25 -7.01 2.77 0.09
CA GLY A 25 -5.77 3.03 0.83
C GLY A 25 -4.52 2.72 0.02
N CYS A 26 -3.41 3.38 0.35
CA CYS A 26 -2.09 3.17 -0.24
C CYS A 26 -1.05 2.85 0.85
N SER A 27 0.01 2.09 0.54
CA SER A 27 1.06 1.74 1.50
C SER A 27 0.49 1.00 2.74
N SER A 28 0.60 1.59 3.93
CA SER A 28 -0.05 1.10 5.16
C SER A 28 -1.56 0.95 5.00
N GLY A 29 -2.22 1.85 4.25
CA GLY A 29 -3.65 1.74 3.96
C GLY A 29 -3.97 0.61 2.99
N GLY A 30 -3.05 0.25 2.08
CA GLY A 30 -3.19 -0.93 1.24
C GLY A 30 -3.07 -2.22 2.06
N LYS A 31 -2.13 -2.26 3.02
CA LYS A 31 -2.00 -3.35 4.00
C LYS A 31 -3.28 -3.51 4.83
N GLN A 32 -3.83 -2.41 5.36
CA GLN A 32 -5.09 -2.42 6.11
C GLN A 32 -6.24 -2.93 5.25
N GLY A 33 -6.38 -2.45 4.01
CA GLY A 33 -7.41 -2.93 3.09
C GLY A 33 -7.33 -4.44 2.83
N LEU A 34 -6.13 -4.99 2.65
CA LEU A 34 -5.98 -6.45 2.52
C LEU A 34 -6.28 -7.20 3.82
N LYS A 35 -5.96 -6.60 4.98
CA LYS A 35 -6.32 -7.19 6.29
C LYS A 35 -7.83 -7.23 6.48
N GLU A 36 -8.54 -6.16 6.10
CA GLU A 36 -10.01 -6.10 6.09
C GLU A 36 -10.57 -7.19 5.16
N ALA A 37 -10.07 -7.30 3.92
CA ALA A 37 -10.52 -8.34 2.99
C ALA A 37 -10.38 -9.77 3.53
N GLN A 38 -9.27 -10.05 4.22
CA GLN A 38 -8.95 -11.40 4.70
C GLN A 38 -9.63 -11.75 6.03
N SER A 39 -9.75 -10.79 6.94
CA SER A 39 -10.21 -11.04 8.33
C SER A 39 -11.63 -10.53 8.60
N PHE A 40 -12.09 -9.53 7.83
CA PHE A 40 -13.40 -8.89 8.00
C PHE A 40 -14.08 -8.70 6.62
N PRO A 41 -14.35 -9.79 5.88
CA PRO A 41 -14.81 -9.72 4.49
C PRO A 41 -16.19 -9.04 4.30
N LYS A 42 -16.91 -8.76 5.39
CA LYS A 42 -18.22 -8.06 5.38
C LYS A 42 -18.11 -6.56 5.66
N ASP A 43 -16.92 -6.06 5.97
CA ASP A 43 -16.74 -4.65 6.34
C ASP A 43 -16.84 -3.72 5.13
N TYR A 44 -16.50 -4.18 3.93
CA TYR A 44 -16.51 -3.39 2.70
C TYR A 44 -16.98 -4.22 1.49
N ASP A 45 -17.78 -3.61 0.62
CA ASP A 45 -18.24 -4.18 -0.65
C ASP A 45 -17.15 -4.09 -1.75
N GLY A 46 -16.21 -3.14 -1.61
CA GLY A 46 -15.09 -2.98 -2.52
C GLY A 46 -13.86 -2.37 -1.85
N ILE A 47 -12.68 -2.85 -2.24
CA ILE A 47 -11.40 -2.45 -1.65
C ILE A 47 -10.41 -2.11 -2.77
N ILE A 48 -9.90 -0.87 -2.74
CA ILE A 48 -8.79 -0.42 -3.58
C ILE A 48 -7.54 -0.36 -2.71
N ALA A 49 -6.65 -1.34 -2.88
CA ALA A 49 -5.41 -1.48 -2.11
C ALA A 49 -4.18 -1.14 -2.97
N GLY A 50 -3.73 0.11 -2.93
CA GLY A 50 -2.53 0.58 -3.64
C GLY A 50 -1.24 0.30 -2.87
N ALA A 51 -0.16 -0.05 -3.59
CA ALA A 51 1.16 -0.35 -3.05
C ALA A 51 1.12 -1.06 -1.66
N PRO A 52 0.38 -2.17 -1.53
CA PRO A 52 0.02 -2.70 -0.22
C PRO A 52 1.25 -3.27 0.47
N ALA A 53 1.51 -2.79 1.69
CA ALA A 53 2.61 -3.30 2.51
C ALA A 53 2.24 -4.63 3.22
N ASN A 54 1.66 -5.58 2.50
CA ASN A 54 1.13 -6.83 3.05
C ASN A 54 2.21 -7.78 3.57
N PHE A 55 3.38 -7.83 2.94
CA PHE A 55 4.50 -8.65 3.42
C PHE A 55 5.37 -7.89 4.43
N TRP A 56 4.71 -7.38 5.49
CA TRP A 56 5.27 -6.35 6.36
C TRP A 56 6.63 -6.71 6.96
N THR A 57 6.79 -7.92 7.52
CA THR A 57 8.05 -8.35 8.11
C THR A 57 9.18 -8.33 7.10
N HIS A 58 8.96 -8.86 5.89
CA HIS A 58 9.97 -8.87 4.85
C HIS A 58 10.28 -7.46 4.33
N LEU A 59 9.27 -6.60 4.21
CA LEU A 59 9.45 -5.21 3.79
C LEU A 59 10.29 -4.41 4.79
N ILE A 60 10.07 -4.59 6.10
CA ILE A 60 10.85 -3.87 7.12
C ILE A 60 12.28 -4.43 7.20
N VAL A 61 12.42 -5.76 7.18
CA VAL A 61 13.74 -6.41 7.23
C VAL A 61 14.58 -6.09 5.99
N SER A 62 13.98 -5.98 4.80
CA SER A 62 14.72 -5.58 3.60
C SER A 62 15.30 -4.17 3.71
N GLY A 63 14.57 -3.25 4.35
CA GLY A 63 15.08 -1.91 4.65
C GLY A 63 16.29 -1.93 5.58
N ILE A 64 16.28 -2.79 6.61
CA ILE A 64 17.42 -2.99 7.52
C ILE A 64 18.62 -3.55 6.75
N TRP A 65 18.41 -4.61 5.96
CA TRP A 65 19.45 -5.23 5.15
C TRP A 65 20.12 -4.23 4.20
N ILE A 66 19.33 -3.45 3.46
CA ILE A 66 19.84 -2.41 2.55
C ILE A 66 20.69 -1.40 3.35
N GLY A 67 20.24 -1.00 4.53
CA GLY A 67 21.00 -0.12 5.42
C GLY A 67 22.33 -0.73 5.87
N GLN A 68 22.36 -2.01 6.23
CA GLN A 68 23.58 -2.72 6.63
C GLN A 68 24.58 -2.82 5.48
N VAL A 69 24.14 -3.30 4.31
CA VAL A 69 25.01 -3.46 3.12
C VAL A 69 25.59 -2.13 2.67
N THR A 70 24.78 -1.07 2.68
CA THR A 70 25.23 0.28 2.27
C THR A 70 26.23 0.87 3.28
N ARG A 71 26.10 0.53 4.57
CA ARG A 71 27.04 0.94 5.62
C ARG A 71 28.38 0.20 5.51
N GLU A 72 28.34 -1.10 5.27
CA GLU A 72 29.54 -1.95 5.16
C GLU A 72 30.32 -1.69 3.87
N ASN A 73 29.61 -1.40 2.77
CA ASN A 73 30.22 -1.06 1.49
C ASN A 73 29.74 0.33 1.02
N PRO A 74 30.47 1.41 1.39
CA PRO A 74 30.14 2.77 0.96
C PRO A 74 30.07 2.94 -0.56
N ALA A 75 30.84 2.17 -1.33
CA ALA A 75 30.79 2.19 -2.80
C ALA A 75 29.50 1.58 -3.38
N GLY A 76 28.77 0.78 -2.58
CA GLY A 76 27.43 0.29 -2.89
C GLY A 76 26.33 1.34 -2.72
N THR A 77 26.63 2.48 -2.10
CA THR A 77 25.70 3.61 -2.00
C THR A 77 25.48 4.21 -3.39
N PHE A 78 24.23 4.26 -3.84
CA PHE A 78 23.89 4.92 -5.10
C PHE A 78 23.89 6.45 -4.92
N PRO A 79 24.89 7.17 -5.48
CA PRO A 79 24.95 8.62 -5.33
C PRO A 79 23.82 9.28 -6.12
N LYS A 80 23.27 10.37 -5.60
CA LYS A 80 22.11 11.05 -6.20
C LYS A 80 22.32 11.43 -7.68
N LYS A 81 23.56 11.79 -8.04
CA LYS A 81 23.98 12.12 -9.42
C LYS A 81 23.83 10.95 -10.42
N ASN A 82 23.83 9.71 -9.94
CA ASN A 82 23.77 8.51 -10.78
C ASN A 82 22.34 7.99 -10.98
N PHE A 83 21.32 8.50 -10.26
CA PHE A 83 19.94 8.03 -10.41
C PHE A 83 19.40 8.20 -11.83
N ARG A 84 19.75 9.31 -12.50
CA ARG A 84 19.28 9.62 -13.86
C ARG A 84 19.76 8.64 -14.92
N CYS A 85 20.91 7.99 -14.72
CA CYS A 85 21.43 6.96 -15.62
C CYS A 85 20.78 5.59 -15.38
N SER A 86 20.39 5.30 -14.15
CA SER A 86 19.71 4.05 -13.78
C SER A 86 18.25 4.01 -14.25
N THR A 87 17.56 5.16 -14.26
CA THR A 87 16.13 5.23 -14.62
C THR A 87 15.87 5.48 -16.10
N LYS A 88 16.89 5.44 -16.98
CA LYS A 88 16.68 5.59 -18.42
C LYS A 88 15.87 4.37 -18.88
N PRO A 89 14.63 4.53 -19.38
CA PRO A 89 13.93 3.39 -19.96
C PRO A 89 14.79 2.89 -21.11
N SER A 90 15.10 1.59 -21.16
CA SER A 90 15.64 1.00 -22.38
C SER A 90 14.63 1.33 -23.47
N SER A 91 15.01 2.17 -24.43
CA SER A 91 14.17 2.53 -25.56
C SER A 91 13.97 1.28 -26.40
N ARG A 92 13.01 0.41 -26.03
CA ARG A 92 12.43 -0.55 -26.97
C ARG A 92 11.52 0.27 -27.88
N PRO A 93 11.83 0.38 -29.18
CA PRO A 93 10.89 0.99 -30.11
C PRO A 93 9.61 0.15 -30.07
N ALA A 94 8.46 0.80 -29.84
CA ALA A 94 7.16 0.17 -29.96
C ALA A 94 7.01 -0.23 -31.44
N THR A 95 7.06 -1.53 -31.72
CA THR A 95 6.63 -2.08 -33.00
C THR A 95 5.15 -1.75 -33.19
N ARG A 96 4.86 -1.05 -34.28
CA ARG A 96 3.53 -0.63 -34.71
C ARG A 96 2.86 -1.73 -35.52
#